data_AF-A0A7G8VJ30-F1
#
_entry.id   AF-A0A7G8VJ30-F1
#
_cell.length_a   1.000
_cell.length_b   1.000
_cell.length_c   1.000
_cell.angle_alpha   90.00
_cell.angle_beta   90.00
_cell.angle_gamma   90.00
#
_symmetry.space_group_name_H-M   'P 1'
#
loop_
_entity.id
_entity.type
_entity.pdbx_description
1 polymer ?
#
loop_
_entity_poly.entity_id
_entity_poly.type
_entity_poly.pdbx_seq_one_letter_code
_entity_poly.pdbx_strand_id
1 'polypeptide(L)'
;MTHDNTNTSRLPTYFISHGGGPWPWMKKEMGPTYDQLAASLADMPRQIGRTPSAILMVSAHWEAPAFTVQGNPKPPMIYDYGGFPAHTYEVHYDAPGSPELAQRVQALIAAAGLPVQIDPERGYDHGMFAPMAAMYPKADVPVVQLSLRRGLDPAEHLALGRALAPLRDENVLIIGSGLSYHNLRNFGPQAHGVSKAFDDWLDEAVVQGKPSERSEQLLNWAAAPSARMAHPREEHLIPLMVAVGAAEADAGERVYHEDAFMGGLVVSSYRFGAV
;
A
#
# COMPACT_ATOMS: atom_id res chain seq x y z
N MET A 1 -10.15 21.35 31.45
CA MET A 1 -9.51 20.04 31.18
C MET A 1 -10.53 19.17 30.51
N THR A 2 -10.62 19.28 29.18
CA THR A 2 -11.43 18.39 28.36
C THR A 2 -10.55 17.18 28.05
N HIS A 3 -10.91 16.03 28.61
CA HIS A 3 -10.30 14.76 28.23
C HIS A 3 -10.68 14.49 26.76
N ASP A 4 -9.68 14.59 25.90
CA ASP A 4 -9.78 14.20 24.50
C ASP A 4 -9.87 12.67 24.49
N ASN A 5 -11.08 12.15 24.28
CA ASN A 5 -11.32 10.72 24.15
C ASN A 5 -10.80 10.34 22.77
N THR A 6 -9.53 9.92 22.69
CA THR A 6 -8.96 9.38 21.46
C THR A 6 -9.83 8.22 21.01
N ASN A 7 -10.43 8.38 19.83
CA ASN A 7 -11.47 7.52 19.30
C ASN A 7 -10.86 6.13 18.99
N THR A 8 -10.96 5.19 19.93
CA THR A 8 -10.51 3.78 19.80
C THR A 8 -11.25 2.98 18.72
N SER A 9 -12.07 3.66 17.90
CA SER A 9 -12.84 3.10 16.79
C SER A 9 -12.23 3.36 15.41
N ARG A 10 -11.28 4.29 15.26
CA ARG A 10 -10.74 4.66 13.94
C ARG A 10 -9.61 3.71 13.55
N LEU A 11 -9.70 3.08 12.37
CA LEU A 11 -8.62 2.21 11.88
C LEU A 11 -7.37 3.01 11.49
N PRO A 12 -6.15 2.45 11.61
CA PRO A 12 -4.96 3.04 11.02
C PRO A 12 -4.99 2.95 9.48
N THR A 13 -4.02 3.60 8.83
CA THR A 13 -3.69 3.35 7.42
C THR A 13 -2.29 2.76 7.32
N TYR A 14 -2.03 2.03 6.23
CA TYR A 14 -0.73 1.40 6.01
C TYR A 14 -0.18 1.75 4.64
N PHE A 15 1.13 1.91 4.54
CA PHE A 15 1.90 1.74 3.32
C PHE A 15 2.74 0.48 3.47
N ILE A 16 2.52 -0.52 2.62
CA ILE A 16 3.20 -1.82 2.73
C ILE A 16 4.14 -2.07 1.56
N SER A 17 5.28 -2.67 1.88
CA SER A 17 6.07 -3.42 0.93
C SER A 17 5.30 -4.68 0.53
N HIS A 18 4.89 -4.82 -0.73
CA HIS A 18 4.09 -5.98 -1.16
C HIS A 18 4.92 -7.19 -1.61
N GLY A 19 6.23 -7.00 -1.83
CA GLY A 19 7.12 -8.02 -2.37
C GLY A 19 6.91 -8.34 -3.86
N GLY A 20 7.83 -9.08 -4.48
CA GLY A 20 7.68 -9.44 -5.88
C GLY A 20 6.59 -10.49 -6.07
N GLY A 21 5.67 -10.29 -7.03
CA GLY A 21 4.78 -11.38 -7.43
C GLY A 21 5.60 -12.55 -7.99
N PRO A 22 5.34 -13.82 -7.61
CA PRO A 22 4.33 -14.38 -6.70
C PRO A 22 4.94 -14.95 -5.39
N TRP A 23 5.67 -14.16 -4.62
CA TRP A 23 6.52 -14.64 -3.51
C TRP A 23 5.89 -15.61 -2.51
N PRO A 24 4.59 -15.53 -2.11
CA PRO A 24 4.04 -16.46 -1.12
C PRO A 24 4.07 -17.93 -1.56
N TRP A 25 4.04 -18.17 -2.88
CA TRP A 25 4.03 -19.50 -3.49
C TRP A 25 5.39 -19.95 -4.02
N MET A 26 6.44 -19.18 -3.72
CA MET A 26 7.81 -19.40 -4.20
C MET A 26 8.76 -19.85 -3.09
N LYS A 27 8.22 -20.40 -1.98
CA LYS A 27 9.02 -20.76 -0.80
C LYS A 27 10.14 -21.76 -1.11
N LYS A 28 9.90 -22.68 -2.04
CA LYS A 28 10.88 -23.69 -2.46
C LYS A 28 12.04 -23.07 -3.24
N GLU A 29 11.74 -22.08 -4.07
CA GLU A 29 12.68 -21.43 -4.98
C GLU A 29 13.44 -20.28 -4.30
N MET A 30 12.78 -19.54 -3.40
CA MET A 30 13.31 -18.32 -2.76
C MET A 30 13.76 -18.53 -1.31
N GLY A 31 13.50 -19.70 -0.71
CA GLY A 31 13.93 -20.02 0.65
C GLY A 31 13.39 -19.02 1.69
N PRO A 32 14.22 -18.50 2.60
CA PRO A 32 13.79 -17.60 3.67
C PRO A 32 13.65 -16.12 3.26
N THR A 33 13.89 -15.78 1.99
CA THR A 33 14.02 -14.39 1.51
C THR A 33 12.83 -13.49 1.89
N TYR A 34 11.62 -14.04 2.01
CA TYR A 34 10.40 -13.29 2.32
C TYR A 34 9.86 -13.53 3.73
N ASP A 35 10.57 -14.24 4.61
CA ASP A 35 10.01 -14.67 5.90
C ASP A 35 9.70 -13.51 6.84
N GLN A 36 10.54 -12.48 6.87
CA GLN A 36 10.30 -11.30 7.70
C GLN A 36 9.14 -10.47 7.14
N LEU A 37 9.05 -10.31 5.81
CA LEU A 37 7.90 -9.67 5.19
C LEU A 37 6.60 -10.44 5.46
N ALA A 38 6.61 -11.77 5.30
CA ALA A 38 5.45 -12.60 5.57
C ALA A 38 4.99 -12.48 7.03
N ALA A 39 5.94 -12.51 7.98
CA ALA A 39 5.67 -12.36 9.39
C ALA A 39 5.09 -10.97 9.73
N SER A 40 5.62 -9.90 9.14
CA SER A 40 5.13 -8.55 9.40
C SER A 40 3.70 -8.33 8.88
N LEU A 41 3.41 -8.83 7.67
CA LEU A 41 2.06 -8.79 7.09
C LEU A 41 1.07 -9.64 7.89
N ALA A 42 1.48 -10.83 8.34
CA ALA A 42 0.64 -11.71 9.17
C ALA A 42 0.41 -11.16 10.59
N ASP A 43 1.27 -10.26 11.08
CA ASP A 43 1.11 -9.59 12.36
C ASP A 43 0.10 -8.42 12.32
N MET A 44 -0.18 -7.87 11.12
CA MET A 44 -1.07 -6.70 10.97
C MET A 44 -2.47 -6.90 11.57
N PRO A 45 -3.18 -8.04 11.40
CA PRO A 45 -4.47 -8.26 12.08
C PRO A 45 -4.38 -8.17 13.60
N ARG A 46 -3.29 -8.66 14.20
CA ARG A 46 -3.04 -8.53 15.65
C ARG A 46 -2.80 -7.07 16.03
N GLN A 47 -2.03 -6.34 15.22
CA GLN A 47 -1.83 -4.91 15.42
C GLN A 47 -3.17 -4.18 15.40
N ILE A 48 -4.00 -4.38 14.39
CA ILE A 48 -5.30 -3.72 14.22
C ILE A 48 -6.29 -4.08 15.35
N GLY A 49 -6.14 -5.25 15.97
CA GLY A 49 -6.96 -5.69 17.11
C GLY A 49 -8.39 -6.13 16.77
N ARG A 50 -8.81 -5.98 15.50
CA ARG A 50 -10.11 -6.43 14.99
C ARG A 50 -10.07 -6.67 13.48
N THR A 51 -11.02 -7.45 12.98
CA THR A 51 -11.20 -7.65 11.54
C THR A 51 -11.89 -6.42 10.93
N PRO A 52 -11.32 -5.77 9.90
CA PRO A 52 -11.99 -4.69 9.19
C PRO A 52 -13.21 -5.23 8.42
N SER A 53 -14.20 -4.38 8.18
CA SER A 53 -15.38 -4.75 7.40
C SER A 53 -15.06 -4.93 5.92
N ALA A 54 -14.04 -4.22 5.44
CA ALA A 54 -13.45 -4.34 4.12
C ALA A 54 -12.06 -3.67 4.09
N ILE A 55 -11.30 -3.94 3.02
CA ILE A 55 -10.01 -3.32 2.74
C ILE A 55 -10.13 -2.52 1.44
N LEU A 56 -9.67 -1.27 1.47
CA LEU A 56 -9.40 -0.47 0.29
C LEU A 56 -7.91 -0.55 -0.03
N MET A 57 -7.56 -1.26 -1.10
CA MET A 57 -6.19 -1.47 -1.55
C MET A 57 -5.84 -0.51 -2.69
N VAL A 58 -4.98 0.46 -2.43
CA VAL A 58 -4.41 1.34 -3.47
C VAL A 58 -3.18 0.64 -4.04
N SER A 59 -3.27 0.09 -5.26
CA SER A 59 -2.20 -0.75 -5.84
C SER A 59 -1.31 0.02 -6.80
N ALA A 60 0.01 -0.10 -6.62
CA ALA A 60 1.02 0.38 -7.57
C ALA A 60 0.90 -0.23 -8.97
N HIS A 61 0.26 -1.39 -9.11
CA HIS A 61 0.12 -2.13 -10.38
C HIS A 61 -1.12 -1.73 -11.18
N TRP A 62 -1.79 -0.65 -10.79
CA TRP A 62 -2.96 -0.16 -11.48
C TRP A 62 -2.90 1.35 -11.70
N GLU A 63 -2.57 1.76 -12.91
CA GLU A 63 -2.63 3.18 -13.34
C GLU A 63 -3.77 3.41 -14.33
N ALA A 64 -4.63 4.39 -14.04
CA ALA A 64 -5.75 4.76 -14.90
C ALA A 64 -5.81 6.29 -15.16
N PRO A 65 -6.46 6.77 -16.24
CA PRO A 65 -6.56 8.20 -16.55
C PRO A 65 -7.26 9.05 -15.48
N ALA A 66 -8.17 8.43 -14.73
CA ALA A 66 -8.86 8.97 -13.56
C ALA A 66 -8.72 7.96 -12.41
N PHE A 67 -8.93 8.37 -11.16
CA PHE A 67 -8.98 7.42 -10.05
C PHE A 67 -10.08 6.39 -10.33
N THR A 68 -9.71 5.13 -10.45
CA THR A 68 -10.63 4.08 -10.87
C THR A 68 -10.79 3.07 -9.74
N VAL A 69 -12.03 2.85 -9.33
CA VAL A 69 -12.39 1.95 -8.24
C VAL A 69 -12.84 0.61 -8.83
N GLN A 70 -12.35 -0.50 -8.29
CA GLN A 70 -12.83 -1.83 -8.70
C GLN A 70 -14.26 -2.03 -8.21
N GLY A 71 -15.17 -2.39 -9.13
CA GLY A 71 -16.58 -2.64 -8.85
C GLY A 71 -17.00 -4.11 -8.93
N ASN A 72 -16.09 -5.00 -9.30
CA ASN A 72 -16.41 -6.42 -9.49
C ASN A 72 -16.70 -7.09 -8.13
N PRO A 73 -17.87 -7.73 -7.90
CA PRO A 73 -18.19 -8.40 -6.64
C PRO A 73 -17.42 -9.73 -6.44
N LYS A 74 -16.90 -10.31 -7.53
CA LYS A 74 -16.07 -11.52 -7.50
C LYS A 74 -14.91 -11.36 -8.49
N PRO A 75 -13.90 -10.56 -8.14
CA PRO A 75 -12.82 -10.22 -9.06
C PRO A 75 -12.04 -11.46 -9.52
N PRO A 76 -11.75 -11.60 -10.83
CA PRO A 76 -10.82 -12.62 -11.30
C PRO A 76 -9.38 -12.28 -10.90
N MET A 77 -8.45 -13.22 -11.06
CA MET A 77 -7.02 -12.94 -10.87
C MET A 77 -6.41 -12.23 -12.08
N ILE A 78 -5.47 -11.32 -11.83
CA ILE A 78 -4.58 -10.70 -12.82
C ILE A 78 -3.15 -11.11 -12.49
N TYR A 79 -2.53 -11.92 -13.33
CA TYR A 79 -1.13 -12.31 -13.18
C TYR A 79 -0.24 -11.33 -13.94
N ASP A 80 0.11 -10.22 -13.30
CA ASP A 80 0.91 -9.11 -13.82
C ASP A 80 2.43 -9.29 -13.63
N TYR A 81 2.88 -10.53 -13.54
CA TYR A 81 4.28 -10.95 -13.45
C TYR A 81 4.60 -12.09 -14.42
N GLY A 82 5.88 -12.26 -14.76
CA GLY A 82 6.33 -13.17 -15.82
C GLY A 82 7.56 -13.99 -15.42
N GLY A 83 7.73 -15.17 -16.03
CA GLY A 83 8.94 -15.98 -15.91
C GLY A 83 9.01 -16.91 -14.70
N PHE A 84 7.88 -17.14 -14.04
CA PHE A 84 7.78 -17.99 -12.84
C PHE A 84 7.24 -19.40 -13.16
N PRO A 85 7.37 -20.38 -12.24
CA PRO A 85 6.81 -21.71 -12.43
C PRO A 85 5.31 -21.72 -12.73
N ALA A 86 4.84 -22.68 -13.53
CA ALA A 86 3.44 -22.73 -13.98
C ALA A 86 2.41 -22.71 -12.82
N HIS A 87 2.72 -23.38 -11.70
CA HIS A 87 1.80 -23.45 -10.56
C HIS A 87 1.47 -22.09 -9.95
N THR A 88 2.32 -21.07 -10.14
CA THR A 88 2.07 -19.73 -9.62
C THR A 88 0.97 -18.99 -10.38
N TYR A 89 0.65 -19.43 -11.60
CA TYR A 89 -0.42 -18.88 -12.44
C TYR A 89 -1.76 -19.61 -12.24
N GLU A 90 -1.81 -20.57 -11.32
CA GLU A 90 -3.02 -21.32 -10.94
C GLU A 90 -3.49 -20.93 -9.53
N VAL A 91 -2.83 -19.96 -8.89
CA VAL A 91 -3.16 -19.52 -7.54
C VAL A 91 -4.37 -18.60 -7.55
N HIS A 92 -5.26 -18.78 -6.59
CA HIS A 92 -6.46 -17.97 -6.41
C HIS A 92 -6.50 -17.37 -5.01
N TYR A 93 -6.86 -16.09 -4.92
CA TYR A 93 -7.18 -15.41 -3.68
C TYR A 93 -8.62 -14.89 -3.78
N ASP A 94 -9.57 -15.74 -3.40
CA ASP A 94 -11.00 -15.57 -3.66
C ASP A 94 -11.70 -14.63 -2.67
N ALA A 95 -11.05 -13.52 -2.30
CA ALA A 95 -11.69 -12.50 -1.48
C ALA A 95 -12.88 -11.88 -2.23
N PRO A 96 -14.01 -11.63 -1.55
CA PRO A 96 -15.13 -10.96 -2.20
C PRO A 96 -14.78 -9.50 -2.51
N GLY A 97 -15.22 -9.01 -3.66
CA GLY A 97 -15.29 -7.57 -3.89
C GLY A 97 -16.42 -6.94 -3.07
N SER A 98 -16.49 -5.61 -3.03
CA SER A 98 -17.60 -4.89 -2.38
C SER A 98 -18.10 -3.75 -3.27
N PRO A 99 -19.17 -3.98 -4.07
CA PRO A 99 -19.78 -2.92 -4.89
C PRO A 99 -20.28 -1.74 -4.05
N GLU A 100 -20.73 -1.99 -2.83
CA GLU A 100 -21.15 -0.93 -1.88
C GLU A 100 -19.96 -0.04 -1.48
N LEU A 101 -18.83 -0.64 -1.09
CA LEU A 101 -17.62 0.12 -0.81
C LEU A 101 -17.12 0.85 -2.06
N ALA A 102 -17.19 0.23 -3.24
CA ALA A 102 -16.79 0.87 -4.49
C ALA A 102 -17.58 2.15 -4.77
N GLN A 103 -18.91 2.12 -4.56
CA GLN A 103 -19.77 3.30 -4.66
C GLN A 103 -19.46 4.34 -3.59
N ARG A 104 -19.20 3.92 -2.34
CA ARG A 104 -18.82 4.82 -1.25
C ARG A 104 -17.51 5.55 -1.54
N VAL A 105 -16.50 4.84 -2.01
CA VAL A 105 -15.21 5.39 -2.45
C VAL A 105 -15.41 6.38 -3.59
N GLN A 106 -16.17 6.00 -4.63
CA GLN A 106 -16.48 6.89 -5.73
C GLN A 106 -17.13 8.20 -5.26
N ALA A 107 -18.12 8.12 -4.36
CA ALA A 107 -18.82 9.29 -3.84
C ALA A 107 -17.88 10.23 -3.07
N LEU A 108 -16.96 9.69 -2.26
CA LEU A 108 -15.98 10.49 -1.51
C LEU A 108 -15.00 11.22 -2.45
N ILE A 109 -14.48 10.51 -3.46
CA ILE A 109 -13.54 11.10 -4.42
C ILE A 109 -14.24 12.18 -5.26
N ALA A 110 -15.47 11.93 -5.72
CA ALA A 110 -16.26 12.90 -6.46
C ALA A 110 -16.59 14.15 -5.62
N ALA A 111 -16.94 13.99 -4.34
CA ALA A 111 -17.21 15.09 -3.42
C ALA A 111 -15.98 15.98 -3.18
N ALA A 112 -14.77 15.43 -3.29
CA ALA A 112 -13.52 16.17 -3.25
C ALA A 112 -13.15 16.87 -4.57
N GLY A 113 -13.99 16.75 -5.61
CA GLY A 113 -13.75 17.35 -6.93
C GLY A 113 -12.67 16.62 -7.76
N LEU A 114 -12.31 15.39 -7.38
CA LEU A 114 -11.31 14.59 -8.08
C LEU A 114 -11.97 13.71 -9.16
N PRO A 115 -11.29 13.46 -10.29
CA PRO A 115 -11.84 12.62 -11.36
C PRO A 115 -11.91 11.16 -10.92
N VAL A 116 -13.09 10.56 -11.03
CA VAL A 116 -13.32 9.19 -10.56
C VAL A 116 -14.26 8.39 -11.46
N GLN A 117 -14.02 7.09 -11.54
CA GLN A 117 -14.88 6.13 -12.23
C GLN A 117 -14.83 4.75 -11.53
N ILE A 118 -15.74 3.85 -11.91
CA ILE A 118 -15.74 2.45 -11.45
C ILE A 118 -15.44 1.54 -12.65
N ASP A 119 -14.55 0.57 -12.46
CA ASP A 119 -14.29 -0.52 -13.38
C ASP A 119 -14.97 -1.80 -12.86
N PRO A 120 -16.07 -2.26 -13.48
CA PRO A 120 -16.80 -3.45 -13.02
C PRO A 120 -16.11 -4.78 -13.37
N GLU A 121 -15.05 -4.76 -14.16
CA GLU A 121 -14.36 -5.96 -14.65
C GLU A 121 -12.98 -6.17 -14.02
N ARG A 122 -12.39 -5.12 -13.43
CA ARG A 122 -11.05 -5.17 -12.81
C ARG A 122 -10.89 -6.38 -11.88
N GLY A 123 -9.92 -7.22 -12.19
CA GLY A 123 -9.44 -8.31 -11.33
C GLY A 123 -8.36 -7.89 -10.33
N TYR A 124 -7.87 -8.86 -9.57
CA TYR A 124 -6.86 -8.71 -8.52
C TYR A 124 -5.42 -8.88 -9.04
N ASP A 125 -4.62 -7.81 -9.00
CA ASP A 125 -3.18 -7.85 -9.29
C ASP A 125 -2.33 -8.32 -8.09
N HIS A 126 -1.07 -8.68 -8.34
CA HIS A 126 -0.22 -9.27 -7.30
C HIS A 126 0.09 -8.32 -6.14
N GLY A 127 0.12 -7.01 -6.40
CA GLY A 127 0.25 -5.99 -5.35
C GLY A 127 -0.88 -6.07 -4.32
N MET A 128 -2.04 -6.59 -4.71
CA MET A 128 -3.11 -6.92 -3.76
C MET A 128 -2.95 -8.35 -3.23
N PHE A 129 -3.03 -9.36 -4.08
CA PHE A 129 -3.28 -10.72 -3.56
C PHE A 129 -2.07 -11.37 -2.88
N ALA A 130 -0.84 -10.99 -3.23
CA ALA A 130 0.35 -11.57 -2.62
C ALA A 130 0.50 -11.17 -1.14
N PRO A 131 0.46 -9.89 -0.74
CA PRO A 131 0.50 -9.54 0.68
C PRO A 131 -0.76 -10.01 1.42
N MET A 132 -1.91 -10.02 0.76
CA MET A 132 -3.17 -10.48 1.35
C MET A 132 -3.19 -11.97 1.67
N ALA A 133 -2.47 -12.80 0.90
CA ALA A 133 -2.29 -14.22 1.22
C ALA A 133 -1.57 -14.44 2.57
N ALA A 134 -0.70 -13.52 3.00
CA ALA A 134 -0.07 -13.55 4.31
C ALA A 134 -0.94 -12.90 5.40
N MET A 135 -1.57 -11.76 5.08
CA MET A 135 -2.32 -10.96 6.05
C MET A 135 -3.67 -11.59 6.43
N TYR A 136 -4.44 -12.06 5.46
CA TYR A 136 -5.76 -12.69 5.64
C TYR A 136 -5.85 -13.95 4.76
N PRO A 137 -5.18 -15.05 5.15
CA PRO A 137 -5.03 -16.25 4.29
C PRO A 137 -6.34 -16.96 3.95
N LYS A 138 -7.41 -16.70 4.71
CA LYS A 138 -8.74 -17.27 4.46
C LYS A 138 -9.52 -16.58 3.34
N ALA A 139 -9.05 -15.41 2.89
CA ALA A 139 -9.73 -14.59 1.87
C ALA A 139 -11.21 -14.30 2.21
N ASP A 140 -11.52 -14.08 3.49
CA ASP A 140 -12.87 -13.82 4.00
C ASP A 140 -13.17 -12.33 4.23
N VAL A 141 -12.14 -11.47 4.18
CA VAL A 141 -12.28 -10.02 4.25
C VAL A 141 -12.52 -9.45 2.84
N PRO A 142 -13.59 -8.67 2.61
CA PRO A 142 -13.81 -8.03 1.32
C PRO A 142 -12.68 -7.07 0.94
N VAL A 143 -12.26 -7.10 -0.32
CA VAL A 143 -11.20 -6.22 -0.84
C VAL A 143 -11.68 -5.48 -2.08
N VAL A 144 -11.52 -4.17 -2.08
CA VAL A 144 -11.72 -3.29 -3.24
C VAL A 144 -10.39 -2.66 -3.61
N GLN A 145 -9.99 -2.75 -4.87
CA GLN A 145 -8.83 -2.04 -5.36
C GLN A 145 -9.16 -0.61 -5.82
N LEU A 146 -8.19 0.29 -5.69
CA LEU A 146 -8.20 1.64 -6.23
C LEU A 146 -6.93 1.88 -7.04
N SER A 147 -7.09 2.40 -8.25
CA SER A 147 -5.98 2.75 -9.13
C SER A 147 -5.25 4.00 -8.65
N LEU A 148 -3.98 4.11 -9.02
CA LEU A 148 -3.29 5.38 -9.15
C LEU A 148 -3.82 6.14 -10.37
N ARG A 149 -3.68 7.47 -10.34
CA ARG A 149 -3.93 8.29 -11.53
C ARG A 149 -2.66 8.42 -12.35
N ARG A 150 -2.77 8.18 -13.66
CA ARG A 150 -1.68 8.40 -14.62
C ARG A 150 -1.13 9.81 -14.48
N GLY A 151 0.19 9.93 -14.51
CA GLY A 151 0.91 11.17 -14.19
C GLY A 151 1.49 11.16 -12.77
N LEU A 152 0.92 10.35 -11.86
CA LEU A 152 1.52 10.02 -10.57
C LEU A 152 1.83 11.26 -9.71
N ASP A 153 1.02 12.32 -9.82
CA ASP A 153 1.23 13.57 -9.09
C ASP A 153 1.04 13.33 -7.57
N PRO A 154 2.07 13.53 -6.73
CA PRO A 154 1.96 13.30 -5.29
C PRO A 154 0.89 14.17 -4.62
N ALA A 155 0.62 15.38 -5.15
CA ALA A 155 -0.39 16.29 -4.60
C ALA A 155 -1.80 15.74 -4.81
N GLU A 156 -2.08 15.20 -5.99
CA GLU A 156 -3.38 14.59 -6.29
C GLU A 156 -3.62 13.33 -5.44
N HIS A 157 -2.57 12.55 -5.17
CA HIS A 157 -2.67 11.33 -4.38
C HIS A 157 -2.76 11.62 -2.86
N LEU A 158 -2.11 12.68 -2.36
CA LEU A 158 -2.37 13.19 -1.01
C LEU A 158 -3.82 13.69 -0.87
N ALA A 159 -4.31 14.45 -1.85
CA ALA A 159 -5.70 14.92 -1.87
C ALA A 159 -6.70 13.75 -1.91
N LEU A 160 -6.41 12.70 -2.69
CA LEU A 160 -7.16 11.45 -2.69
C LEU A 160 -7.21 10.84 -1.29
N GLY A 161 -6.06 10.69 -0.62
CA GLY A 161 -6.00 10.15 0.73
C GLY A 161 -6.89 10.93 1.71
N ARG A 162 -6.80 12.26 1.69
CA ARG A 162 -7.63 13.14 2.53
C ARG A 162 -9.13 12.92 2.29
N ALA A 163 -9.54 12.74 1.03
CA ALA A 163 -10.93 12.46 0.68
C ALA A 163 -11.42 11.10 1.22
N LEU A 164 -10.52 10.12 1.32
CA LEU A 164 -10.82 8.76 1.78
C LEU A 164 -10.75 8.59 3.30
N ALA A 165 -10.23 9.58 4.04
CA ALA A 165 -10.07 9.52 5.49
C ALA A 165 -11.33 9.08 6.30
N PRO A 166 -12.58 9.43 5.90
CA PRO A 166 -13.78 8.97 6.60
C PRO A 166 -13.96 7.44 6.63
N LEU A 167 -13.45 6.71 5.64
CA LEU A 167 -13.56 5.25 5.55
C LEU A 167 -12.95 4.54 6.78
N ARG A 168 -11.95 5.17 7.41
CA ARG A 168 -11.30 4.67 8.62
C ARG A 168 -12.26 4.60 9.82
N ASP A 169 -13.21 5.52 9.89
CA ASP A 169 -14.28 5.54 10.91
C ASP A 169 -15.40 4.54 10.55
N GLU A 170 -15.50 4.15 9.29
CA GLU A 170 -16.45 3.17 8.74
C GLU A 170 -15.92 1.71 8.81
N ASN A 171 -14.86 1.48 9.58
CA ASN A 171 -14.17 0.19 9.74
C ASN A 171 -13.58 -0.38 8.43
N VAL A 172 -13.25 0.48 7.47
CA VAL A 172 -12.54 0.11 6.24
C VAL A 172 -11.04 0.40 6.41
N LEU A 173 -10.22 -0.63 6.23
CA LEU A 173 -8.77 -0.50 6.31
C LEU A 173 -8.22 0.03 4.98
N ILE A 174 -7.49 1.15 5.01
CA ILE A 174 -6.85 1.71 3.83
C ILE A 174 -5.39 1.26 3.78
N ILE A 175 -5.01 0.62 2.68
CA ILE A 175 -3.64 0.14 2.44
C ILE A 175 -3.14 0.69 1.12
N GLY A 176 -2.04 1.44 1.17
CA GLY A 176 -1.19 1.72 0.01
C GLY A 176 -0.22 0.55 -0.20
N SER A 177 -0.39 -0.19 -1.28
CA SER A 177 0.48 -1.32 -1.63
C SER A 177 1.51 -0.93 -2.68
N GLY A 178 2.78 -0.95 -2.28
CA GLY A 178 3.91 -0.56 -3.10
C GLY A 178 5.21 -1.15 -2.58
N LEU A 179 6.29 -0.35 -2.59
CA LEU A 179 7.60 -0.74 -2.08
C LEU A 179 8.42 0.52 -1.78
N SER A 180 9.13 0.60 -0.64
CA SER A 180 9.94 1.80 -0.34
C SER A 180 11.13 2.00 -1.28
N TYR A 181 11.49 0.96 -2.05
CA TYR A 181 12.48 0.99 -3.13
C TYR A 181 11.97 0.26 -4.37
N HIS A 182 11.99 0.88 -5.56
CA HIS A 182 11.57 0.21 -6.79
C HIS A 182 12.41 0.65 -8.01
N ASN A 183 13.58 0.02 -8.15
CA ASN A 183 14.40 0.15 -9.36
C ASN A 183 14.88 -1.23 -9.85
N LEU A 184 14.12 -1.84 -10.76
CA LEU A 184 14.45 -3.15 -11.31
C LEU A 184 15.75 -3.16 -12.15
N ARG A 185 16.24 -1.99 -12.58
CA ARG A 185 17.51 -1.85 -13.32
C ARG A 185 18.73 -1.78 -12.38
N ASN A 186 18.51 -1.48 -11.10
CA ASN A 186 19.52 -1.41 -10.07
C ASN A 186 19.04 -2.21 -8.84
N PHE A 187 19.22 -3.53 -8.87
CA PHE A 187 18.61 -4.41 -7.88
C PHE A 187 19.65 -5.38 -7.30
N GLY A 188 19.62 -5.61 -5.98
CA GLY A 188 20.56 -6.48 -5.26
C GLY A 188 21.59 -5.71 -4.42
N PRO A 189 22.71 -6.35 -4.03
CA PRO A 189 23.69 -5.78 -3.10
C PRO A 189 24.21 -4.39 -3.48
N GLN A 190 24.39 -4.13 -4.78
CA GLN A 190 24.89 -2.86 -5.30
C GLN A 190 23.93 -1.68 -5.08
N ALA A 191 22.64 -1.96 -4.85
CA ALA A 191 21.63 -0.95 -4.60
C ALA A 191 21.52 -0.57 -3.12
N HIS A 192 22.20 -1.28 -2.20
CA HIS A 192 22.07 -1.08 -0.74
C HIS A 192 22.20 0.38 -0.32
N GLY A 193 23.28 1.06 -0.73
CA GLY A 193 23.48 2.47 -0.38
C GLY A 193 22.41 3.42 -0.94
N VAL A 194 21.87 3.12 -2.13
CA VAL A 194 20.80 3.89 -2.75
C VAL A 194 19.49 3.67 -1.99
N SER A 195 19.13 2.41 -1.73
CA SER A 195 17.92 2.06 -0.99
C SER A 195 17.98 2.60 0.44
N LYS A 196 19.12 2.47 1.12
CA LYS A 196 19.32 2.95 2.48
C LYS A 196 19.12 4.45 2.59
N ALA A 197 19.79 5.22 1.72
CA ALA A 197 19.71 6.68 1.77
C ALA A 197 18.28 7.20 1.57
N PHE A 198 17.50 6.54 0.69
CA PHE A 198 16.11 6.92 0.47
C PHE A 198 15.18 6.42 1.59
N ASP A 199 15.40 5.21 2.12
CA ASP A 199 14.61 4.65 3.22
C ASP A 199 14.82 5.42 4.53
N ASP A 200 16.06 5.81 4.84
CA ASP A 200 16.37 6.68 5.98
C ASP A 200 15.63 8.03 5.87
N TRP A 201 15.61 8.63 4.67
CA TRP A 201 14.83 9.85 4.44
C TRP A 201 13.32 9.63 4.60
N LEU A 202 12.79 8.48 4.14
CA LEU A 202 11.38 8.15 4.34
C LEU A 202 11.04 8.04 5.84
N ASP A 203 11.87 7.34 6.62
CA ASP A 203 11.68 7.22 8.07
C ASP A 203 11.71 8.60 8.76
N GLU A 204 12.67 9.45 8.40
CA GLU A 204 12.72 10.84 8.87
C GLU A 204 11.46 11.61 8.50
N ALA A 205 11.01 11.52 7.24
CA ALA A 205 9.87 12.29 6.74
C ALA A 205 8.54 11.84 7.34
N VAL A 206 8.33 10.53 7.50
CA VAL A 206 7.00 9.97 7.83
C VAL A 206 6.86 9.52 9.28
N VAL A 207 7.95 9.15 9.95
CA VAL A 207 7.95 8.66 11.35
C VAL A 207 8.48 9.73 12.31
N GLN A 208 9.66 10.27 12.05
CA GLN A 208 10.35 11.15 13.01
C GLN A 208 9.91 12.63 12.89
N GLY A 209 9.56 13.05 11.68
CA GLY A 209 9.12 14.40 11.37
C GLY A 209 7.75 14.75 11.99
N LYS A 210 7.46 16.04 12.09
CA LYS A 210 6.15 16.50 12.56
C LYS A 210 5.08 16.15 11.53
N PRO A 211 3.89 15.66 11.93
CA PRO A 211 2.79 15.41 11.01
C PRO A 211 2.44 16.62 10.12
N SER A 212 2.57 17.85 10.64
CA SER A 212 2.33 19.09 9.89
C SER A 212 3.30 19.35 8.74
N GLU A 213 4.50 18.76 8.76
CA GLU A 213 5.56 18.96 7.75
C GLU A 213 5.63 17.76 6.78
N ARG A 214 5.09 16.59 7.17
CA ARG A 214 5.15 15.33 6.40
C ARG A 214 4.65 15.48 4.97
N SER A 215 3.49 16.10 4.80
CA SER A 215 2.89 16.24 3.46
C SER A 215 3.75 17.10 2.54
N GLU A 216 4.36 18.18 3.04
CA GLU A 216 5.26 19.01 2.25
C GLU A 216 6.54 18.26 1.85
N GLN A 217 7.09 17.45 2.75
CA GLN A 217 8.24 16.60 2.43
C GLN A 217 7.90 15.56 1.36
N LEU A 218 6.73 14.92 1.45
CA LEU A 218 6.27 13.94 0.47
C LEU A 218 5.92 14.56 -0.89
N LEU A 219 5.42 15.79 -0.93
CA LEU A 219 5.25 16.54 -2.18
C LEU A 219 6.60 16.77 -2.89
N ASN A 220 7.65 16.98 -2.11
CA ASN A 220 9.01 17.26 -2.58
C ASN A 220 9.92 16.01 -2.60
N TRP A 221 9.35 14.80 -2.53
CA TRP A 221 10.11 13.55 -2.38
C TRP A 221 11.21 13.36 -3.43
N ALA A 222 11.02 13.88 -4.66
CA ALA A 222 12.00 13.75 -5.73
C ALA A 222 13.32 14.49 -5.46
N ALA A 223 13.34 15.42 -4.50
CA ALA A 223 14.55 16.09 -4.02
C ALA A 223 15.27 15.32 -2.91
N ALA A 224 14.69 14.23 -2.39
CA ALA A 224 15.31 13.43 -1.35
C ALA A 224 16.59 12.73 -1.84
N PRO A 225 17.50 12.38 -0.91
CA PRO A 225 18.68 11.59 -1.24
C PRO A 225 18.29 10.32 -2.02
N SER A 226 18.96 10.11 -3.16
CA SER A 226 18.75 8.93 -4.00
C SER A 226 17.33 8.73 -4.56
N ALA A 227 16.41 9.68 -4.44
CA ALA A 227 15.00 9.52 -4.79
C ALA A 227 14.75 8.93 -6.18
N ARG A 228 15.29 9.56 -7.23
CA ARG A 228 15.13 9.08 -8.61
C ARG A 228 15.98 7.87 -8.97
N MET A 229 16.95 7.52 -8.12
CA MET A 229 17.67 6.25 -8.23
C MET A 229 16.92 5.11 -7.54
N ALA A 230 16.18 5.39 -6.47
CA ALA A 230 15.31 4.43 -5.79
C ALA A 230 13.99 4.21 -6.54
N HIS A 231 13.45 5.28 -7.13
CA HIS A 231 12.20 5.30 -7.89
C HIS A 231 12.41 6.06 -9.21
N PRO A 232 12.95 5.41 -10.26
CA PRO A 232 13.05 6.00 -11.59
C PRO A 232 11.67 6.44 -12.11
N ARG A 233 10.66 5.68 -11.73
CA ARG A 233 9.25 6.06 -11.73
C ARG A 233 8.69 5.80 -10.34
N GLU A 234 7.67 6.57 -9.98
CA GLU A 234 7.16 6.69 -8.62
C GLU A 234 5.95 5.80 -8.30
N GLU A 235 5.52 4.91 -9.20
CA GLU A 235 4.27 4.15 -9.01
C GLU A 235 4.27 3.29 -7.74
N HIS A 236 5.43 2.75 -7.32
CA HIS A 236 5.53 1.96 -6.08
C HIS A 236 5.69 2.81 -4.81
N LEU A 237 5.97 4.11 -4.94
CA LEU A 237 6.03 5.05 -3.82
C LEU A 237 4.69 5.75 -3.60
N ILE A 238 4.00 6.17 -4.67
CA ILE A 238 2.79 6.98 -4.61
C ILE A 238 1.65 6.44 -3.71
N PRO A 239 1.44 5.13 -3.53
CA PRO A 239 0.49 4.62 -2.54
C PRO A 239 0.74 5.15 -1.11
N LEU A 240 1.98 5.52 -0.75
CA LEU A 240 2.32 6.17 0.52
C LEU A 240 1.62 7.52 0.68
N MET A 241 1.54 8.32 -0.39
CA MET A 241 0.86 9.62 -0.37
C MET A 241 -0.63 9.46 -0.06
N VAL A 242 -1.27 8.41 -0.56
CA VAL A 242 -2.68 8.12 -0.24
C VAL A 242 -2.83 7.68 1.22
N ALA A 243 -1.97 6.78 1.70
CA ALA A 243 -1.99 6.31 3.09
C ALA A 243 -1.78 7.46 4.08
N VAL A 244 -0.82 8.35 3.81
CA VAL A 244 -0.55 9.55 4.60
C VAL A 244 -1.70 10.54 4.52
N GLY A 245 -2.24 10.83 3.33
CA GLY A 245 -3.37 11.76 3.20
C GLY A 245 -4.59 11.34 4.02
N ALA A 246 -4.86 10.04 4.11
CA ALA A 246 -5.97 9.50 4.91
C ALA A 246 -5.72 9.53 6.44
N ALA A 247 -4.50 9.80 6.87
CA ALA A 247 -4.07 9.83 8.27
C ALA A 247 -3.08 10.99 8.53
N GLU A 248 -3.33 12.13 7.91
CA GLU A 248 -2.33 13.19 7.76
C GLU A 248 -1.87 13.79 9.10
N ALA A 249 -2.79 13.90 10.06
CA ALA A 249 -2.51 14.39 11.40
C ALA A 249 -1.92 13.32 12.34
N ASP A 250 -1.93 12.06 11.94
CA ASP A 250 -1.59 10.95 12.83
C ASP A 250 -0.06 10.71 12.87
N ALA A 251 0.41 10.20 14.01
CA ALA A 251 1.79 9.73 14.12
C ALA A 251 2.05 8.56 13.15
N GLY A 252 3.25 8.54 12.58
CA GLY A 252 3.73 7.44 11.74
C GLY A 252 4.57 6.48 12.57
N GLU A 253 4.59 5.21 12.17
CA GLU A 253 5.41 4.16 12.76
C GLU A 253 5.93 3.23 11.67
N ARG A 254 7.22 2.88 11.74
CA ARG A 254 7.80 1.86 10.88
C ARG A 254 7.47 0.47 11.44
N VAL A 255 6.61 -0.26 10.74
CA VAL A 255 6.05 -1.55 11.19
C VAL A 255 6.71 -2.77 10.52
N TYR A 256 7.56 -2.53 9.54
CA TYR A 256 8.41 -3.53 8.90
C TYR A 256 9.68 -2.84 8.40
N HIS A 257 10.81 -3.52 8.53
CA HIS A 257 12.10 -3.06 8.05
C HIS A 257 13.02 -4.26 7.78
N GLU A 258 13.67 -4.28 6.63
CA GLU A 258 14.78 -5.19 6.31
C GLU A 258 15.93 -4.37 5.72
N ASP A 259 17.16 -4.60 6.20
CA ASP A 259 18.37 -3.92 5.70
C ASP A 259 19.04 -4.68 4.53
N ALA A 260 18.64 -5.93 4.30
CA ALA A 260 19.27 -6.82 3.31
C ALA A 260 18.25 -7.64 2.51
N PHE A 261 17.05 -7.09 2.30
CA PHE A 261 16.00 -7.74 1.54
C PHE A 261 16.49 -8.10 0.13
N MET A 262 16.18 -9.32 -0.33
CA MET A 262 16.63 -9.87 -1.62
C MET A 262 18.13 -9.66 -1.90
N GLY A 263 18.96 -9.81 -0.87
CA GLY A 263 20.41 -9.78 -1.00
C GLY A 263 21.05 -8.39 -0.85
N GLY A 264 20.30 -7.35 -0.48
CA GLY A 264 20.91 -6.08 -0.07
C GLY A 264 20.06 -4.83 -0.21
N LEU A 265 18.76 -4.93 -0.38
CA LEU A 265 17.89 -3.75 -0.38
C LEU A 265 17.45 -3.40 1.04
N VAL A 266 17.44 -2.11 1.32
CA VAL A 266 16.75 -1.57 2.48
C VAL A 266 15.29 -1.31 2.10
N VAL A 267 14.36 -1.96 2.79
CA VAL A 267 12.92 -1.80 2.55
C VAL A 267 12.15 -1.68 3.85
N SER A 268 11.09 -0.88 3.82
CA SER A 268 10.27 -0.57 5.00
C SER A 268 8.78 -0.51 4.66
N SER A 269 7.95 -0.72 5.68
CA SER A 269 6.51 -0.45 5.65
C SER A 269 6.14 0.47 6.81
N TYR A 270 5.13 1.30 6.61
CA TYR A 270 4.72 2.33 7.56
C TYR A 270 3.24 2.20 7.91
N ARG A 271 2.91 2.53 9.15
CA ARG A 271 1.55 2.66 9.67
C ARG A 271 1.33 4.10 10.12
N PHE A 272 0.12 4.62 9.92
CA PHE A 272 -0.31 5.92 10.43
C PHE A 272 -1.60 5.77 11.25
N GLY A 273 -1.61 6.36 12.44
CA GLY A 273 -2.72 6.20 13.39
C GLY A 273 -2.45 5.16 14.46
N ALA A 274 -3.13 5.33 15.60
CA ALA A 274 -3.06 4.38 16.71
C ALA A 274 -3.82 3.09 16.37
N VAL A 275 -3.44 2.02 17.07
CA VAL A 275 -4.13 0.72 17.06
C VAL A 275 -4.66 0.37 18.44
#